data_AF-A0A436H0B3-F1
#
_entry.id   AF-A0A436H0B3-F1
#
_cell.length_a   1.000
_cell.length_b   1.000
_cell.length_c   1.000
_cell.angle_alpha   90.00
_cell.angle_beta   90.00
_cell.angle_gamma   90.00
#
_symmetry.space_group_name_H-M   'P 1'
#
loop_
_entity.id
_entity.type
_entity.pdbx_description
1 polymer ?
#
loop_
_entity_poly.entity_id
_entity_poly.type
_entity_poly.pdbx_seq_one_letter_code
_entity_poly.pdbx_strand_id
1 'polypeptide(L)'
;TDSDIEQAISKVSARDLEDIRFAQAQVRNFAEKQRACLQDLEVETLPGVVLGHKNIPVDTVGCYVPGGKYPMVASAHMSVVTARVAGVKKIIACAPPFQGGPHPAIVAAMHMGGADEIYVLGGIQAVGAMALGTETIGRVDMLVGPGNAFVAEAKRQLYGRIGIDLFAGPTETLVIADDSVDGEICATDLLGQAEHGPTSPAVLLTNSPKLARDTMAEIERQLKILPTAEIAAKAWADYGEVIVCDSYEEMVVEADRIASEHVQVMTRDPDYFLGNMRNYGALFLGPRTNVAYGDKVIGTNHTLPTAGAARYTGGLWVGKFLKTVTYQRVLTDEASAMIGEYCSRLCILEGFAGHAEQANVRVRRYGGRNVPYAAAAE
;
A
#
# COMPACT_ATOMS: atom_id res chain seq x y z
N THR A 1 -4.92 25.53 -13.26
CA THR A 1 -4.58 25.60 -14.69
C THR A 1 -3.08 25.44 -14.86
N ASP A 2 -2.57 25.25 -16.08
CA ASP A 2 -1.12 25.12 -16.30
C ASP A 2 -0.37 26.37 -15.81
N SER A 3 -0.93 27.57 -16.04
CA SER A 3 -0.40 28.83 -15.51
C SER A 3 -0.31 28.83 -13.98
N ASP A 4 -1.33 28.33 -13.28
CA ASP A 4 -1.30 28.24 -11.80
C ASP A 4 -0.23 27.25 -11.31
N ILE A 5 -0.02 26.16 -12.06
CA ILE A 5 1.01 25.16 -11.75
C ILE A 5 2.41 25.75 -11.95
N GLU A 6 2.66 26.42 -13.07
CA GLU A 6 3.92 27.13 -13.33
C GLU A 6 4.19 28.20 -12.26
N GLN A 7 3.16 28.95 -11.87
CA GLN A 7 3.28 29.97 -10.84
C GLN A 7 3.53 29.35 -9.45
N ALA A 8 2.97 28.18 -9.15
CA ALA A 8 3.29 27.44 -7.94
C ALA A 8 4.74 26.95 -7.97
N ILE A 9 5.18 26.32 -9.06
CA ILE A 9 6.54 25.79 -9.21
C ILE A 9 7.59 26.91 -9.10
N SER A 10 7.34 28.10 -9.67
CA SER A 10 8.29 29.22 -9.59
C SER A 10 8.51 29.78 -8.17
N LYS A 11 7.64 29.44 -7.21
CA LYS A 11 7.79 29.79 -5.79
C LYS A 11 8.59 28.77 -4.99
N VAL A 12 8.94 27.63 -5.60
CA VAL A 12 9.74 26.57 -4.97
C VAL A 12 11.21 26.85 -5.25
N SER A 13 12.07 26.73 -4.23
CA SER A 13 13.50 26.97 -4.42
C SER A 13 14.10 25.92 -5.37
N ALA A 14 15.19 26.28 -6.06
CA ALA A 14 15.89 25.34 -6.93
C ALA A 14 16.36 24.08 -6.17
N ARG A 15 16.73 24.24 -4.89
CA ARG A 15 17.15 23.15 -4.02
C ARG A 15 15.99 22.22 -3.69
N ASP A 16 14.85 22.76 -3.27
CA ASP A 16 13.68 21.93 -2.95
C ASP A 16 13.16 21.18 -4.19
N LEU A 17 13.24 21.81 -5.37
CA LEU A 17 12.93 21.14 -6.64
C LEU A 17 13.90 20.00 -6.94
N GLU A 18 15.19 20.15 -6.64
CA GLU A 18 16.19 19.08 -6.77
C GLU A 18 15.89 17.93 -5.79
N ASP A 19 15.59 18.23 -4.54
CA ASP A 19 15.24 17.23 -3.52
C ASP A 19 13.95 16.47 -3.89
N ILE A 20 12.93 17.16 -4.45
CA ILE A 20 11.73 16.52 -5.02
C ILE A 20 12.09 15.59 -6.18
N ARG A 21 12.95 16.03 -7.13
CA ARG A 21 13.38 15.17 -8.25
C ARG A 21 14.11 13.93 -7.74
N PHE A 22 14.98 14.09 -6.75
CA PHE A 22 15.71 12.98 -6.15
C PHE A 22 14.74 11.94 -5.57
N ALA A 23 13.83 12.36 -4.68
CA ALA A 23 12.86 11.45 -4.08
C ALA A 23 11.99 10.74 -5.12
N GLN A 24 11.50 11.46 -6.13
CA GLN A 24 10.70 10.86 -7.21
C GLN A 24 11.50 9.89 -8.07
N ALA A 25 12.77 10.15 -8.33
CA ALA A 25 13.63 9.23 -9.09
C ALA A 25 13.80 7.90 -8.34
N GLN A 26 13.97 7.94 -7.01
CA GLN A 26 14.10 6.75 -6.18
C GLN A 26 12.80 5.93 -6.15
N VAL A 27 11.64 6.58 -5.94
CA VAL A 27 10.33 5.91 -5.96
C VAL A 27 10.04 5.31 -7.33
N ARG A 28 10.31 6.06 -8.41
CA ARG A 28 10.12 5.61 -9.79
C ARG A 28 10.97 4.37 -10.10
N ASN A 29 12.26 4.42 -9.77
CA ASN A 29 13.19 3.31 -10.03
C ASN A 29 12.71 2.01 -9.38
N PHE A 30 12.29 2.07 -8.11
CA PHE A 30 11.84 0.88 -7.41
C PHE A 30 10.49 0.38 -7.93
N ALA A 31 9.52 1.27 -8.18
CA ALA A 31 8.22 0.90 -8.74
C ALA A 31 8.35 0.26 -10.14
N GLU A 32 9.28 0.73 -10.98
CA GLU A 32 9.55 0.16 -12.30
C GLU A 32 10.08 -1.26 -12.19
N LYS A 33 10.99 -1.52 -11.23
CA LYS A 33 11.49 -2.87 -10.93
C LYS A 33 10.36 -3.78 -10.44
N GLN A 34 9.50 -3.29 -9.55
CA GLN A 34 8.33 -4.06 -9.11
C GLN A 34 7.41 -4.40 -10.29
N ARG A 35 7.21 -3.48 -11.23
CA ARG A 35 6.35 -3.71 -12.41
C ARG A 35 6.94 -4.76 -13.33
N ALA A 36 8.26 -4.73 -13.52
CA ALA A 36 8.97 -5.69 -14.35
C ALA A 36 8.90 -7.14 -13.80
N CYS A 37 8.64 -7.32 -12.51
CA CYS A 37 8.42 -8.63 -11.91
C CYS A 37 7.02 -9.22 -12.20
N LEU A 38 6.06 -8.42 -12.69
CA LEU A 38 4.69 -8.86 -12.96
C LEU A 38 4.54 -9.29 -14.41
N GLN A 39 4.43 -10.60 -14.60
CA GLN A 39 4.32 -11.22 -15.92
C GLN A 39 2.89 -11.69 -16.18
N ASP A 40 2.47 -11.56 -17.43
CA ASP A 40 1.26 -12.22 -17.93
C ASP A 40 1.56 -13.71 -18.15
N LEU A 41 0.51 -14.53 -18.14
CA LEU A 41 0.56 -15.99 -18.24
C LEU A 41 -0.40 -16.42 -19.34
N GLU A 42 0.04 -17.28 -20.23
CA GLU A 42 -0.79 -18.10 -21.10
C GLU A 42 -0.21 -19.51 -21.10
N VAL A 43 -1.03 -20.50 -20.76
CA VAL A 43 -0.58 -21.89 -20.63
C VAL A 43 -1.69 -22.83 -21.11
N GLU A 44 -1.28 -23.85 -21.86
CA GLU A 44 -2.14 -24.99 -22.18
C GLU A 44 -2.11 -25.96 -20.98
N THR A 45 -3.19 -25.99 -20.20
CA THR A 45 -3.25 -26.79 -18.96
C THR A 45 -3.69 -28.24 -19.21
N LEU A 46 -4.41 -28.46 -20.31
CA LEU A 46 -4.78 -29.75 -20.88
C LEU A 46 -4.70 -29.64 -22.40
N PRO A 47 -4.50 -30.74 -23.14
CA PRO A 47 -4.56 -30.71 -24.60
C PRO A 47 -5.83 -30.02 -25.10
N GLY A 48 -5.67 -28.94 -25.85
CA GLY A 48 -6.75 -28.11 -26.39
C GLY A 48 -7.39 -27.14 -25.39
N VAL A 49 -6.88 -26.96 -24.17
CA VAL A 49 -7.40 -26.02 -23.16
C VAL A 49 -6.33 -25.03 -22.73
N VAL A 50 -6.49 -23.77 -23.13
CA VAL A 50 -5.59 -22.67 -22.80
C VAL A 50 -6.22 -21.78 -21.74
N LEU A 51 -5.49 -21.53 -20.66
CA LEU A 51 -5.84 -20.59 -19.60
C LEU A 51 -4.77 -19.51 -19.54
N GLY A 52 -5.16 -18.29 -19.18
CA GLY A 52 -4.20 -17.21 -19.00
C GLY A 52 -4.71 -16.09 -18.10
N HIS A 53 -3.82 -15.17 -17.79
CA HIS A 53 -4.17 -13.91 -17.14
C HIS A 53 -3.40 -12.72 -17.73
N LYS A 54 -3.91 -11.51 -17.48
CA LYS A 54 -3.25 -10.25 -17.82
C LYS A 54 -3.23 -9.29 -16.64
N ASN A 55 -2.15 -8.53 -16.51
CA ASN A 55 -1.97 -7.48 -15.50
C ASN A 55 -2.31 -6.10 -16.07
N ILE A 56 -3.59 -5.71 -15.97
CA ILE A 56 -4.14 -4.52 -16.62
C ILE A 56 -4.23 -3.35 -15.62
N PRO A 57 -3.67 -2.16 -15.91
CA PRO A 57 -3.81 -1.01 -15.03
C PRO A 57 -5.26 -0.58 -14.82
N VAL A 58 -5.54 0.00 -13.66
CA VAL A 58 -6.77 0.78 -13.44
C VAL A 58 -6.75 2.00 -14.37
N ASP A 59 -7.89 2.36 -14.97
CA ASP A 59 -7.94 3.45 -15.95
C ASP A 59 -7.81 4.83 -15.29
N THR A 60 -8.57 5.08 -14.21
CA THR A 60 -8.54 6.35 -13.47
C THR A 60 -8.31 6.17 -11.97
N VAL A 61 -7.32 6.89 -11.41
CA VAL A 61 -6.99 6.86 -9.98
C VAL A 61 -7.07 8.25 -9.36
N GLY A 62 -7.71 8.34 -8.20
CA GLY A 62 -7.64 9.50 -7.32
C GLY A 62 -6.53 9.34 -6.28
N CYS A 63 -5.61 10.28 -6.21
CA CYS A 63 -4.53 10.34 -5.22
C CYS A 63 -4.84 11.44 -4.21
N TYR A 64 -5.25 11.06 -3.00
CA TYR A 64 -5.40 11.99 -1.90
C TYR A 64 -4.05 12.22 -1.21
N VAL A 65 -3.53 13.44 -1.29
CA VAL A 65 -2.29 13.84 -0.63
C VAL A 65 -2.66 14.58 0.67
N PRO A 66 -2.36 14.01 1.84
CA PRO A 66 -2.66 14.64 3.12
C PRO A 66 -1.92 15.97 3.27
N GLY A 67 -2.45 16.85 4.13
CA GLY A 67 -1.84 18.14 4.40
C GLY A 67 -2.65 18.97 5.39
N GLY A 68 -2.47 20.28 5.35
CA GLY A 68 -3.17 21.24 6.22
C GLY A 68 -2.35 21.59 7.46
N LYS A 69 -2.09 20.63 8.36
CA LYS A 69 -1.23 20.86 9.53
C LYS A 69 0.24 20.99 9.13
N TYR A 70 0.69 20.11 8.23
CA TYR A 70 2.03 20.12 7.64
C TYR A 70 1.91 19.89 6.13
N PRO A 71 2.76 20.52 5.31
CA PRO A 71 2.79 20.23 3.88
C PRO A 71 3.49 18.89 3.61
N MET A 72 2.75 17.85 3.21
CA MET A 72 3.29 16.49 3.01
C MET A 72 3.67 16.23 1.55
N VAL A 73 4.85 16.73 1.16
CA VAL A 73 5.38 16.59 -0.21
C VAL A 73 5.61 15.11 -0.57
N ALA A 74 6.13 14.30 0.36
CA ALA A 74 6.46 12.89 0.13
C ALA A 74 5.26 12.04 -0.31
N SER A 75 4.08 12.24 0.29
CA SER A 75 2.88 11.46 -0.03
C SER A 75 2.40 11.64 -1.47
N ALA A 76 2.70 12.79 -2.10
CA ALA A 76 2.45 12.99 -3.52
C ALA A 76 3.31 12.07 -4.38
N HIS A 77 4.60 11.93 -4.06
CA HIS A 77 5.50 11.04 -4.80
C HIS A 77 5.06 9.58 -4.67
N MET A 78 4.72 9.16 -3.45
CA MET A 78 4.40 7.77 -3.13
C MET A 78 3.10 7.29 -3.82
N SER A 79 2.13 8.18 -4.00
CA SER A 79 0.87 7.88 -4.69
C SER A 79 0.96 8.09 -6.21
N VAL A 80 1.27 9.31 -6.65
CA VAL A 80 1.18 9.73 -8.05
C VAL A 80 2.23 9.03 -8.93
N VAL A 81 3.49 8.98 -8.48
CA VAL A 81 4.58 8.36 -9.27
C VAL A 81 4.30 6.86 -9.45
N THR A 82 3.92 6.18 -8.37
CA THR A 82 3.65 4.74 -8.39
C THR A 82 2.47 4.41 -9.32
N ALA A 83 1.38 5.20 -9.26
CA ALA A 83 0.24 5.05 -10.17
C ALA A 83 0.66 5.26 -11.63
N ARG A 84 1.48 6.28 -11.91
CA ARG A 84 1.96 6.55 -13.27
C ARG A 84 2.83 5.41 -13.80
N VAL A 85 3.73 4.87 -12.98
CA VAL A 85 4.58 3.72 -13.33
C VAL A 85 3.76 2.45 -13.58
N ALA A 86 2.64 2.27 -12.88
CA ALA A 86 1.73 1.15 -13.15
C ALA A 86 1.10 1.22 -14.54
N GLY A 87 1.05 2.41 -15.16
CA GLY A 87 0.40 2.66 -16.45
C GLY A 87 -1.02 3.19 -16.32
N VAL A 88 -1.38 3.77 -15.17
CA VAL A 88 -2.66 4.46 -14.99
C VAL A 88 -2.74 5.62 -15.98
N LYS A 89 -3.85 5.70 -16.72
CA LYS A 89 -4.03 6.68 -17.79
C LYS A 89 -4.36 8.06 -17.24
N LYS A 90 -5.30 8.13 -16.29
CA LYS A 90 -5.76 9.38 -15.68
C LYS A 90 -5.53 9.38 -14.16
N ILE A 91 -4.79 10.36 -13.67
CA ILE A 91 -4.47 10.56 -12.26
C ILE A 91 -5.01 11.92 -11.81
N ILE A 92 -5.96 11.90 -10.89
CA ILE A 92 -6.50 13.09 -10.24
C ILE A 92 -5.85 13.19 -8.86
N ALA A 93 -5.15 14.29 -8.56
CA ALA A 93 -4.51 14.52 -7.28
C ALA A 93 -5.22 15.64 -6.50
N CYS A 94 -5.53 15.37 -5.23
CA CYS A 94 -6.18 16.33 -4.34
C CYS A 94 -5.29 16.59 -3.12
N ALA A 95 -5.08 17.86 -2.74
CA ALA A 95 -4.53 18.23 -1.44
C ALA A 95 -5.34 19.35 -0.79
N PRO A 96 -5.48 19.36 0.55
CA PRO A 96 -6.07 20.49 1.26
C PRO A 96 -5.29 21.79 1.00
N PRO A 97 -5.96 22.95 1.03
CA PRO A 97 -5.26 24.22 1.08
C PRO A 97 -4.39 24.31 2.34
N PHE A 98 -3.21 24.91 2.21
CA PHE A 98 -2.30 25.24 3.30
C PHE A 98 -2.26 26.76 3.45
N GLN A 99 -2.51 27.27 4.66
CA GLN A 99 -2.58 28.71 4.93
C GLN A 99 -3.51 29.47 3.96
N GLY A 100 -4.62 28.84 3.56
CA GLY A 100 -5.64 29.44 2.69
C GLY A 100 -5.43 29.28 1.19
N GLY A 101 -4.36 28.62 0.74
CA GLY A 101 -4.09 28.43 -0.70
C GLY A 101 -3.33 27.15 -1.05
N PRO A 102 -3.02 26.93 -2.35
CA PRO A 102 -2.17 25.82 -2.77
C PRO A 102 -0.77 25.95 -2.19
N HIS A 103 -0.22 24.87 -1.61
CA HIS A 103 1.18 24.84 -1.22
C HIS A 103 2.08 24.62 -2.45
N PRO A 104 3.01 25.54 -2.79
CA PRO A 104 3.87 25.45 -3.98
C PRO A 104 4.55 24.09 -4.18
N ALA A 105 5.21 23.57 -3.14
CA ALA A 105 5.95 22.31 -3.23
C ALA A 105 5.04 21.09 -3.41
N ILE A 106 3.79 21.11 -2.91
CA ILE A 106 2.85 19.99 -3.08
C ILE A 106 2.34 19.97 -4.52
N VAL A 107 2.01 21.13 -5.07
CA VAL A 107 1.60 21.26 -6.48
C VAL A 107 2.74 20.81 -7.40
N ALA A 108 3.97 21.29 -7.15
CA ALA A 108 5.15 20.87 -7.89
C ALA A 108 5.35 19.34 -7.83
N ALA A 109 5.24 18.76 -6.63
CA ALA A 109 5.36 17.32 -6.42
C ALA A 109 4.32 16.50 -7.18
N MET A 110 3.05 16.89 -7.14
CA MET A 110 1.97 16.21 -7.88
C MET A 110 2.18 16.32 -9.40
N HIS A 111 2.50 17.52 -9.88
CA HIS A 111 2.71 17.77 -11.30
C HIS A 111 3.90 16.99 -11.84
N MET A 112 5.08 17.11 -11.21
CA MET A 112 6.30 16.38 -11.59
C MET A 112 6.14 14.86 -11.44
N GLY A 113 5.31 14.43 -10.48
CA GLY A 113 4.97 13.02 -10.28
C GLY A 113 4.13 12.45 -11.44
N GLY A 114 3.45 13.32 -12.19
CA GLY A 114 2.64 12.97 -13.35
C GLY A 114 1.14 12.96 -13.06
N ALA A 115 0.62 13.82 -12.18
CA ALA A 115 -0.83 14.02 -12.06
C ALA A 115 -1.37 14.74 -13.30
N ASP A 116 -2.52 14.31 -13.82
CA ASP A 116 -3.19 14.97 -14.96
C ASP A 116 -4.06 16.14 -14.50
N GLU A 117 -4.71 16.00 -13.34
CA GLU A 117 -5.55 17.04 -12.74
C GLU A 117 -5.13 17.24 -11.28
N ILE A 118 -5.03 18.50 -10.85
CA ILE A 118 -4.69 18.87 -9.47
C ILE A 118 -5.80 19.76 -8.91
N TYR A 119 -6.37 19.35 -7.78
CA TYR A 119 -7.39 20.10 -7.07
C TYR A 119 -6.93 20.45 -5.65
N VAL A 120 -7.09 21.73 -5.30
CA VAL A 120 -6.85 22.22 -3.93
C VAL A 120 -8.10 21.96 -3.09
N LEU A 121 -8.32 20.69 -2.78
CA LEU A 121 -9.48 20.18 -2.04
C LEU A 121 -9.01 19.07 -1.09
N GLY A 122 -9.40 19.16 0.19
CA GLY A 122 -9.02 18.19 1.22
C GLY A 122 -10.22 17.48 1.86
N GLY A 123 -9.96 16.57 2.79
CA GLY A 123 -10.98 15.96 3.65
C GLY A 123 -11.99 15.06 2.92
N ILE A 124 -13.12 14.81 3.58
CA ILE A 124 -14.18 13.92 3.07
C ILE A 124 -14.77 14.41 1.74
N GLN A 125 -14.77 15.72 1.52
CA GLN A 125 -15.28 16.34 0.30
C GLN A 125 -14.38 16.06 -0.90
N ALA A 126 -13.06 16.01 -0.73
CA ALA A 126 -12.14 15.59 -1.79
C ALA A 126 -12.34 14.13 -2.15
N VAL A 127 -12.46 13.28 -1.13
CA VAL A 127 -12.71 11.84 -1.29
C VAL A 127 -14.04 11.60 -2.01
N GLY A 128 -15.11 12.25 -1.54
CA GLY A 128 -16.43 12.16 -2.14
C GLY A 128 -16.46 12.68 -3.56
N ALA A 129 -15.83 13.83 -3.84
CA ALA A 129 -15.79 14.40 -5.19
C ALA A 129 -15.08 13.47 -6.19
N MET A 130 -13.93 12.90 -5.82
CA MET A 130 -13.23 11.94 -6.68
C MET A 130 -14.02 10.63 -6.84
N ALA A 131 -14.61 10.10 -5.76
CA ALA A 131 -15.26 8.79 -5.78
C ALA A 131 -16.65 8.78 -6.45
N LEU A 132 -17.39 9.89 -6.34
CA LEU A 132 -18.75 10.02 -6.85
C LEU A 132 -18.80 10.84 -8.15
N GLY A 133 -17.78 11.65 -8.41
CA GLY A 133 -17.78 12.64 -9.48
C GLY A 133 -18.56 13.90 -9.10
N THR A 134 -18.21 15.01 -9.72
CA THR A 134 -18.93 16.28 -9.71
C THR A 134 -18.98 16.87 -11.12
N GLU A 135 -19.58 18.04 -11.29
CA GLU A 135 -19.57 18.78 -12.56
C GLU A 135 -18.14 19.14 -13.02
N THR A 136 -17.19 19.23 -12.08
CA THR A 136 -15.80 19.65 -12.33
C THR A 136 -14.79 18.52 -12.17
N ILE A 137 -15.05 17.55 -11.27
CA ILE A 137 -14.11 16.48 -10.93
C ILE A 137 -14.68 15.17 -11.48
N GLY A 138 -13.96 14.57 -12.43
CA GLY A 138 -14.33 13.26 -12.97
C GLY A 138 -14.29 12.17 -11.91
N ARG A 139 -15.22 11.21 -11.99
CA ARG A 139 -15.21 10.04 -11.11
C ARG A 139 -13.99 9.16 -11.38
N VAL A 140 -13.35 8.67 -10.33
CA VAL A 140 -12.23 7.72 -10.38
C VAL A 140 -12.69 6.28 -10.15
N ASP A 141 -11.89 5.31 -10.61
CA ASP A 141 -12.16 3.87 -10.39
C ASP A 141 -11.57 3.38 -9.07
N MET A 142 -10.47 3.99 -8.63
CA MET A 142 -9.76 3.67 -7.40
C MET A 142 -9.26 4.94 -6.71
N LEU A 143 -9.26 4.96 -5.37
CA LEU A 143 -8.73 6.05 -4.57
C LEU A 143 -7.63 5.56 -3.63
N VAL A 144 -6.48 6.24 -3.66
CA VAL A 144 -5.31 5.93 -2.84
C VAL A 144 -4.88 7.13 -2.01
N GLY A 145 -4.03 6.86 -1.02
CA GLY A 145 -3.41 7.85 -0.18
C GLY A 145 -3.98 7.83 1.24
N PRO A 146 -3.11 8.03 2.26
CA PRO A 146 -3.52 8.07 3.64
C PRO A 146 -4.24 9.39 3.96
N GLY A 147 -4.97 9.41 5.06
CA GLY A 147 -5.58 10.63 5.57
C GLY A 147 -5.97 10.47 7.03
N ASN A 148 -6.54 11.52 7.60
CA ASN A 148 -7.05 11.46 8.96
C ASN A 148 -8.24 10.47 9.07
N ALA A 149 -8.74 10.28 10.29
CA ALA A 149 -9.85 9.37 10.57
C ALA A 149 -11.09 9.60 9.69
N PHE A 150 -11.38 10.86 9.32
CA PHE A 150 -12.51 11.18 8.44
C PHE A 150 -12.28 10.72 7.00
N VAL A 151 -11.08 10.92 6.46
CA VAL A 151 -10.71 10.43 5.12
C VAL A 151 -10.73 8.89 5.09
N ALA A 152 -10.19 8.25 6.13
CA ALA A 152 -10.21 6.81 6.27
C ALA A 152 -11.65 6.25 6.31
N GLU A 153 -12.52 6.86 7.10
CA GLU A 153 -13.94 6.45 7.19
C GLU A 153 -14.69 6.71 5.87
N ALA A 154 -14.45 7.84 5.21
CA ALA A 154 -15.05 8.12 3.91
C ALA A 154 -14.65 7.08 2.86
N LYS A 155 -13.36 6.73 2.79
CA LYS A 155 -12.85 5.64 1.92
C LYS A 155 -13.54 4.32 2.24
N ARG A 156 -13.75 4.00 3.52
CA ARG A 156 -14.44 2.78 3.96
C ARG A 156 -15.88 2.71 3.51
N GLN A 157 -16.64 3.81 3.62
CA GLN A 157 -18.02 3.85 3.16
C GLN A 157 -18.16 3.77 1.63
N LEU A 158 -17.12 4.19 0.89
CA LEU A 158 -17.11 4.21 -0.58
C LEU A 158 -16.54 2.93 -1.21
N TYR A 159 -15.87 2.08 -0.41
CA TYR A 159 -15.35 0.81 -0.88
C TYR A 159 -16.46 -0.08 -1.42
N GLY A 160 -16.19 -0.73 -2.56
CA GLY A 160 -17.17 -1.52 -3.32
C GLY A 160 -17.90 -0.70 -4.41
N ARG A 161 -17.99 0.63 -4.26
CA ARG A 161 -18.32 1.52 -5.39
C ARG A 161 -17.07 1.87 -6.18
N ILE A 162 -15.98 2.17 -5.47
CA ILE A 162 -14.64 2.33 -6.02
C ILE A 162 -13.67 1.39 -5.31
N GLY A 163 -12.52 1.13 -5.94
CA GLY A 163 -11.39 0.50 -5.27
C GLY A 163 -10.76 1.47 -4.25
N ILE A 164 -10.12 0.92 -3.22
CA ILE A 164 -9.21 1.66 -2.34
C ILE A 164 -7.92 0.86 -2.17
N ASP A 165 -6.83 1.52 -1.79
CA ASP A 165 -5.54 0.91 -1.47
C ASP A 165 -5.55 0.06 -0.19
N LEU A 166 -5.86 0.69 0.94
CA LEU A 166 -5.90 0.10 2.28
C LEU A 166 -6.69 0.99 3.25
N PHE A 167 -7.11 0.41 4.37
CA PHE A 167 -7.69 1.15 5.49
C PHE A 167 -6.56 1.71 6.37
N ALA A 168 -6.53 3.02 6.52
CA ALA A 168 -5.56 3.68 7.38
C ALA A 168 -6.12 3.82 8.81
N GLY A 169 -5.41 3.26 9.78
CA GLY A 169 -5.44 3.61 11.20
C GLY A 169 -4.28 4.52 11.60
N PRO A 170 -4.07 4.78 12.91
CA PRO A 170 -2.90 5.50 13.41
C PRO A 170 -1.59 4.84 12.94
N THR A 171 -0.60 5.66 12.60
CA THR A 171 0.72 5.18 12.17
C THR A 171 1.53 4.67 13.36
N GLU A 172 2.30 3.60 13.18
CA GLU A 172 2.98 2.89 14.26
C GLU A 172 4.38 2.38 13.86
N THR A 173 5.25 2.19 14.85
CA THR A 173 6.60 1.63 14.65
C THR A 173 6.95 0.58 15.69
N LEU A 174 7.74 -0.41 15.27
CA LEU A 174 8.39 -1.41 16.10
C LEU A 174 9.90 -1.35 15.85
N VAL A 175 10.67 -1.05 16.88
CA VAL A 175 12.13 -1.16 16.87
C VAL A 175 12.52 -2.48 17.51
N ILE A 176 13.11 -3.38 16.72
CA ILE A 176 13.72 -4.64 17.18
C ILE A 176 15.22 -4.40 17.31
N ALA A 177 15.78 -4.45 18.51
CA ALA A 177 17.18 -4.11 18.74
C ALA A 177 17.87 -5.03 19.76
N ASP A 178 19.17 -5.23 19.58
CA ASP A 178 20.03 -5.92 20.54
C ASP A 178 21.15 -4.99 21.06
N ASP A 179 22.04 -5.51 21.89
CA ASP A 179 23.16 -4.74 22.47
C ASP A 179 24.28 -4.38 21.46
N SER A 180 24.03 -4.40 20.15
CA SER A 180 24.94 -3.83 19.13
C SER A 180 24.68 -2.35 18.86
N VAL A 181 23.54 -1.85 19.31
CA VAL A 181 23.18 -0.43 19.26
C VAL A 181 23.02 0.14 20.67
N ASP A 182 22.86 1.45 20.75
CA ASP A 182 22.69 2.17 22.01
C ASP A 182 21.25 2.67 22.20
N GLY A 183 20.99 3.17 23.41
CA GLY A 183 19.68 3.68 23.77
C GLY A 183 19.31 4.97 23.04
N GLU A 184 20.28 5.76 22.58
CA GLU A 184 20.03 7.06 21.94
C GLU A 184 19.39 6.86 20.57
N ILE A 185 19.96 5.99 19.73
CA ILE A 185 19.39 5.70 18.40
C ILE A 185 18.00 5.07 18.50
N CYS A 186 17.80 4.12 19.42
CA CYS A 186 16.49 3.51 19.63
C CYS A 186 15.45 4.53 20.09
N ALA A 187 15.80 5.40 21.04
CA ALA A 187 14.91 6.45 21.53
C ALA A 187 14.57 7.46 20.43
N THR A 188 15.55 7.83 19.61
CA THR A 188 15.34 8.77 18.49
C THR A 188 14.36 8.22 17.46
N ASP A 189 14.49 6.95 17.07
CA ASP A 189 13.59 6.36 16.08
C ASP A 189 12.17 6.14 16.63
N LEU A 190 12.03 5.76 17.92
CA LEU A 190 10.74 5.67 18.60
C LEU A 190 10.04 7.04 18.68
N LEU A 191 10.77 8.08 19.09
CA LEU A 191 10.22 9.43 19.20
C LEU A 191 9.91 10.07 17.85
N GLY A 192 10.68 9.71 16.81
CA GLY A 192 10.41 10.11 15.42
C GLY A 192 9.05 9.60 14.93
N GLN A 193 8.63 8.41 15.37
CA GLN A 193 7.25 7.95 15.12
C GLN A 193 6.25 8.66 16.03
N ALA A 194 6.54 8.78 17.32
CA ALA A 194 5.62 9.35 18.31
C ALA A 194 5.19 10.80 17.98
N GLU A 195 6.05 11.57 17.29
CA GLU A 195 5.71 12.94 16.88
C GLU A 195 4.64 13.05 15.78
N HIS A 196 4.33 11.96 15.06
CA HIS A 196 3.30 11.97 14.02
C HIS A 196 1.90 12.31 14.58
N GLY A 197 1.63 11.94 15.83
CA GLY A 197 0.36 12.24 16.47
C GLY A 197 0.21 11.57 17.84
N PRO A 198 -0.68 12.09 18.70
CA PRO A 198 -0.81 11.65 20.09
C PRO A 198 -1.35 10.22 20.27
N THR A 199 -1.69 9.54 19.18
CA THR A 199 -2.19 8.16 19.17
C THR A 199 -1.28 7.23 18.36
N SER A 200 -0.01 7.60 18.16
CA SER A 200 0.94 6.83 17.35
C SER A 200 1.73 5.88 18.26
N PRO A 201 1.49 4.55 18.21
CA PRO A 201 2.25 3.60 19.00
C PRO A 201 3.71 3.53 18.59
N ALA A 202 4.59 3.37 19.57
CA ALA A 202 6.03 3.16 19.37
C ALA A 202 6.51 2.09 20.35
N VAL A 203 6.98 0.95 19.80
CA VAL A 203 7.35 -0.22 20.60
C VAL A 203 8.83 -0.53 20.44
N LEU A 204 9.55 -0.68 21.55
CA LEU A 204 10.87 -1.31 21.57
C LEU A 204 10.71 -2.78 21.91
N LEU A 205 11.32 -3.65 21.10
CA LEU A 205 11.44 -5.08 21.33
C LEU A 205 12.93 -5.43 21.37
N THR A 206 13.40 -5.96 22.50
CA THR A 206 14.83 -6.24 22.69
C THR A 206 15.04 -7.49 23.53
N ASN A 207 16.19 -8.15 23.36
CA ASN A 207 16.66 -9.19 24.29
C ASN A 207 17.69 -8.67 25.30
N SER A 208 17.88 -7.35 25.39
CA SER A 208 18.83 -6.72 26.30
C SER A 208 18.11 -5.87 27.36
N PRO A 209 18.01 -6.34 28.61
CA PRO A 209 17.47 -5.55 29.71
C PRO A 209 18.25 -4.24 29.95
N LYS A 210 19.54 -4.22 29.59
CA LYS A 210 20.36 -3.01 29.67
C LYS A 210 19.90 -2.00 28.62
N LEU A 211 19.79 -2.41 27.36
CA LEU A 211 19.35 -1.54 26.28
C LEU A 211 17.97 -0.96 26.57
N ALA A 212 17.03 -1.79 27.03
CA ALA A 212 15.69 -1.34 27.43
C ALA A 212 15.73 -0.15 28.41
N ARG A 213 16.55 -0.25 29.48
CA ARG A 213 16.70 0.83 30.48
C ARG A 213 17.38 2.06 29.92
N ASP A 214 18.42 1.87 29.11
CA ASP A 214 19.15 2.97 28.49
C ASP A 214 18.26 3.75 27.51
N THR A 215 17.46 3.05 26.69
CA THR A 215 16.49 3.68 25.78
C THR A 215 15.44 4.47 26.55
N MET A 216 14.91 3.95 27.66
CA MET A 216 13.96 4.69 28.50
C MET A 216 14.55 6.01 29.03
N ALA A 217 15.80 5.97 29.51
CA ALA A 217 16.50 7.16 29.99
C ALA A 217 16.74 8.18 28.84
N GLU A 218 17.08 7.70 27.65
CA GLU A 218 17.26 8.54 26.47
C GLU A 218 15.95 9.16 25.99
N ILE A 219 14.82 8.46 26.07
CA ILE A 219 13.50 9.03 25.78
C ILE A 219 13.21 10.22 26.71
N GLU A 220 13.43 10.07 28.02
CA GLU A 220 13.25 11.18 28.97
C GLU A 220 14.18 12.37 28.69
N ARG A 221 15.41 12.12 28.23
CA ARG A 221 16.36 13.16 27.87
C ARG A 221 15.94 13.87 26.58
N GLN A 222 15.62 13.11 25.53
CA GLN A 222 15.29 13.63 24.20
C GLN A 222 13.97 14.41 24.20
N LEU A 223 12.98 14.00 24.99
CA LEU A 223 11.73 14.76 25.17
C LEU A 223 11.92 16.16 25.78
N LYS A 224 13.08 16.46 26.39
CA LYS A 224 13.40 17.81 26.90
C LYS A 224 13.90 18.76 25.80
N ILE A 225 14.36 18.22 24.67
CA ILE A 225 14.98 19.00 23.59
C ILE A 225 14.21 18.92 22.26
N LEU A 226 13.34 17.91 22.09
CA LEU A 226 12.54 17.73 20.89
C LEU A 226 11.51 18.87 20.75
N PRO A 227 11.49 19.65 19.66
CA PRO A 227 10.52 20.73 19.48
C PRO A 227 9.06 20.27 19.47
N THR A 228 8.80 19.03 19.06
CA THR A 228 7.49 18.37 18.99
C THR A 228 7.17 17.54 20.25
N ALA A 229 7.94 17.72 21.35
CA ALA A 229 7.83 16.92 22.56
C ALA A 229 6.42 16.84 23.16
N GLU A 230 5.61 17.89 23.09
CA GLU A 230 4.24 17.84 23.64
C GLU A 230 3.39 16.75 22.99
N ILE A 231 3.57 16.51 21.69
CA ILE A 231 2.85 15.47 20.93
C ILE A 231 3.49 14.11 21.21
N ALA A 232 4.81 14.03 21.05
CA ALA A 232 5.57 12.79 21.20
C ALA A 232 5.47 12.22 22.62
N ALA A 233 5.55 13.07 23.65
CA ALA A 233 5.42 12.66 25.06
C ALA A 233 4.04 12.08 25.35
N LYS A 234 2.97 12.63 24.77
CA LYS A 234 1.63 12.08 24.93
C LYS A 234 1.50 10.71 24.26
N ALA A 235 1.96 10.59 23.01
CA ALA A 235 1.96 9.31 22.30
C ALA A 235 2.76 8.25 23.05
N TRP A 236 3.97 8.59 23.53
CA TRP A 236 4.82 7.71 24.32
C TRP A 236 4.19 7.31 25.66
N ALA A 237 3.58 8.26 26.39
CA ALA A 237 2.95 7.97 27.68
C ALA A 237 1.73 7.04 27.55
N ASP A 238 0.94 7.21 26.49
CA ASP A 238 -0.32 6.47 26.30
C ASP A 238 -0.11 5.13 25.55
N TYR A 239 0.88 5.05 24.66
CA TYR A 239 1.06 3.92 23.73
C TYR A 239 2.52 3.42 23.59
N GLY A 240 3.47 4.01 24.30
CA GLY A 240 4.86 3.55 24.31
C GLY A 240 4.99 2.24 25.07
N GLU A 241 5.69 1.27 24.47
CA GLU A 241 5.89 -0.05 25.08
C GLU A 241 7.35 -0.48 24.93
N VAL A 242 7.89 -1.15 25.95
CA VAL A 242 9.19 -1.82 25.91
C VAL A 242 9.00 -3.27 26.32
N ILE A 243 9.28 -4.17 25.39
CA ILE A 243 9.15 -5.61 25.56
C ILE A 243 10.56 -6.21 25.59
N VAL A 244 10.87 -6.93 26.66
CA VAL A 244 12.14 -7.64 26.81
C VAL A 244 11.90 -9.13 26.65
N CYS A 245 12.55 -9.73 25.65
CA CYS A 245 12.48 -11.15 25.34
C CYS A 245 13.77 -11.88 25.74
N ASP A 246 13.72 -13.20 25.82
CA ASP A 246 14.87 -14.04 26.14
C ASP A 246 15.75 -14.32 24.90
N SER A 247 15.18 -14.25 23.69
CA SER A 247 15.84 -14.72 22.46
C SER A 247 15.38 -13.98 21.20
N TYR A 248 16.10 -14.16 20.09
CA TYR A 248 15.69 -13.64 18.78
C TYR A 248 14.42 -14.34 18.28
N GLU A 249 14.27 -15.63 18.56
CA GLU A 249 13.10 -16.42 18.22
C GLU A 249 11.83 -15.84 18.85
N GLU A 250 11.90 -15.51 20.14
CA GLU A 250 10.78 -14.90 20.86
C GLU A 250 10.48 -13.49 20.33
N MET A 251 11.52 -12.70 20.01
CA MET A 251 11.32 -11.40 19.37
C MET A 251 10.61 -11.53 18.01
N VAL A 252 10.89 -12.56 17.21
CA VAL A 252 10.16 -12.80 15.96
C VAL A 252 8.69 -13.11 16.23
N VAL A 253 8.39 -13.96 17.21
CA VAL A 253 7.01 -14.32 17.59
C VAL A 253 6.24 -13.07 18.05
N GLU A 254 6.84 -12.23 18.89
CA GLU A 254 6.22 -11.01 19.36
C GLU A 254 6.07 -9.96 18.25
N ALA A 255 7.08 -9.79 17.39
CA ALA A 255 6.99 -8.89 16.25
C ALA A 255 5.85 -9.28 15.29
N ASP A 256 5.71 -10.58 14.98
CA ASP A 256 4.62 -11.09 14.14
C ASP A 256 3.25 -11.00 14.83
N ARG A 257 3.20 -11.01 16.18
CA ARG A 257 1.99 -10.76 16.96
C ARG A 257 1.61 -9.27 16.95
N ILE A 258 2.58 -8.37 16.96
CA ILE A 258 2.32 -6.93 16.90
C ILE A 258 1.89 -6.54 15.47
N ALA A 259 2.58 -7.06 14.46
CA ALA A 259 2.30 -6.83 13.04
C ALA A 259 2.29 -5.34 12.65
N SER A 260 3.34 -4.62 13.07
CA SER A 260 3.47 -3.17 12.88
C SER A 260 3.60 -2.74 11.42
N GLU A 261 3.16 -1.51 11.17
CA GLU A 261 3.35 -0.77 9.92
C GLU A 261 4.84 -0.67 9.55
N HIS A 262 5.65 -0.09 10.44
CA HIS A 262 7.10 0.03 10.27
C HIS A 262 7.81 -0.89 11.27
N VAL A 263 8.77 -1.68 10.78
CA VAL A 263 9.61 -2.53 11.63
C VAL A 263 11.08 -2.26 11.33
N GLN A 264 11.80 -1.71 12.30
CA GLN A 264 13.23 -1.45 12.19
C GLN A 264 14.03 -2.50 12.97
N VAL A 265 14.92 -3.21 12.30
CA VAL A 265 15.72 -4.29 12.88
C VAL A 265 17.17 -3.83 13.00
N MET A 266 17.57 -3.49 14.22
CA MET A 266 18.91 -3.06 14.61
C MET A 266 19.60 -4.12 15.48
N THR A 267 19.74 -5.33 14.93
CA THR A 267 20.43 -6.44 15.59
C THR A 267 21.76 -6.75 14.88
N ARG A 268 22.59 -7.62 15.45
CA ARG A 268 23.80 -8.13 14.78
C ARG A 268 23.53 -8.91 13.50
N ASP A 269 22.37 -9.55 13.42
CA ASP A 269 21.94 -10.34 12.27
C ASP A 269 20.52 -9.91 11.84
N PRO A 270 20.40 -8.82 11.07
CA PRO A 270 19.10 -8.39 10.56
C PRO A 270 18.52 -9.36 9.52
N ASP A 271 19.35 -10.17 8.86
CA ASP A 271 18.91 -11.15 7.86
C ASP A 271 18.14 -12.31 8.51
N TYR A 272 18.44 -12.65 9.76
CA TYR A 272 17.62 -13.56 10.56
C TYR A 272 16.14 -13.09 10.60
N PHE A 273 15.90 -11.82 10.88
CA PHE A 273 14.53 -11.29 10.95
C PHE A 273 13.89 -11.20 9.57
N LEU A 274 14.65 -10.82 8.53
CA LEU A 274 14.18 -10.85 7.15
C LEU A 274 13.71 -12.25 6.72
N GLY A 275 14.41 -13.31 7.14
CA GLY A 275 14.09 -14.69 6.79
C GLY A 275 12.96 -15.32 7.61
N ASN A 276 12.67 -14.80 8.82
CA ASN A 276 11.78 -15.46 9.77
C ASN A 276 10.49 -14.69 10.09
N MET A 277 10.46 -13.37 9.92
CA MET A 277 9.24 -12.57 10.13
C MET A 277 8.24 -12.75 8.99
N ARG A 278 6.95 -12.63 9.30
CA ARG A 278 5.84 -12.79 8.35
C ARG A 278 4.88 -11.61 8.29
N ASN A 279 4.71 -10.87 9.39
CA ASN A 279 3.72 -9.79 9.49
C ASN A 279 4.41 -8.45 9.74
N TYR A 280 4.62 -7.67 8.68
CA TYR A 280 5.16 -6.31 8.76
C TYR A 280 4.70 -5.50 7.54
N GLY A 281 4.55 -4.18 7.69
CA GLY A 281 4.30 -3.31 6.54
C GLY A 281 5.57 -3.07 5.73
N ALA A 282 6.65 -2.64 6.38
CA ALA A 282 7.98 -2.49 5.81
C ALA A 282 9.08 -2.82 6.82
N LEU A 283 10.15 -3.49 6.35
CA LEU A 283 11.35 -3.76 7.14
C LEU A 283 12.47 -2.76 6.81
N PHE A 284 13.10 -2.25 7.87
CA PHE A 284 14.28 -1.39 7.82
C PHE A 284 15.44 -2.13 8.48
N LEU A 285 16.38 -2.63 7.66
CA LEU A 285 17.37 -3.61 8.11
C LEU A 285 18.73 -2.96 8.41
N GLY A 286 19.18 -3.12 9.66
CA GLY A 286 20.44 -2.61 10.17
C GLY A 286 20.38 -1.16 10.69
N PRO A 287 21.36 -0.74 11.51
CA PRO A 287 21.36 0.56 12.20
C PRO A 287 21.55 1.78 11.27
N ARG A 288 21.79 1.57 9.97
CA ARG A 288 21.95 2.64 8.98
C ARG A 288 20.64 2.94 8.23
N THR A 289 19.57 2.22 8.54
CA THR A 289 18.32 2.27 7.80
C THR A 289 17.18 2.50 8.77
N ASN A 290 16.49 3.62 8.60
CA ASN A 290 15.42 4.06 9.49
C ASN A 290 14.15 4.41 8.72
N VAL A 291 13.06 4.55 9.48
CA VAL A 291 11.73 4.85 8.94
C VAL A 291 11.74 6.12 8.09
N ALA A 292 12.38 7.21 8.56
CA ALA A 292 12.40 8.48 7.83
C ALA A 292 12.98 8.38 6.42
N TYR A 293 13.95 7.50 6.19
CA TYR A 293 14.49 7.25 4.85
C TYR A 293 13.45 6.60 3.93
N GLY A 294 12.74 5.58 4.42
CA GLY A 294 11.60 4.95 3.72
C GLY A 294 10.48 5.92 3.43
N ASP A 295 10.23 6.79 4.39
CA ASP A 295 9.11 7.71 4.42
C ASP A 295 9.25 8.84 3.39
N LYS A 296 10.51 9.22 3.08
CA LYS A 296 10.80 10.41 2.28
C LYS A 296 11.57 10.16 0.99
N VAL A 297 12.63 9.34 0.99
CA VAL A 297 13.70 9.48 -0.02
C VAL A 297 14.29 8.19 -0.60
N ILE A 298 14.21 7.04 0.07
CA ILE A 298 14.99 5.86 -0.36
C ILE A 298 14.38 5.12 -1.56
N GLY A 299 13.04 5.17 -1.70
CA GLY A 299 12.28 4.68 -2.86
C GLY A 299 11.18 3.65 -2.55
N THR A 300 11.18 3.02 -1.38
CA THR A 300 10.04 2.20 -0.93
C THR A 300 8.80 3.05 -0.70
N ASN A 301 7.61 2.46 -0.82
CA ASN A 301 6.37 3.19 -0.57
C ASN A 301 6.04 3.22 0.92
N HIS A 302 5.65 4.38 1.43
CA HIS A 302 5.32 4.57 2.84
C HIS A 302 3.82 4.53 3.17
N THR A 303 2.95 4.35 2.16
CA THR A 303 1.54 4.10 2.45
C THR A 303 1.40 2.63 2.84
N LEU A 304 1.54 2.37 4.14
CA LEU A 304 1.67 1.03 4.69
C LEU A 304 0.41 0.63 5.50
N PRO A 305 0.21 -0.67 5.73
CA PRO A 305 -0.88 -1.16 6.58
C PRO A 305 -0.62 -0.85 8.05
N THR A 306 -1.61 -0.33 8.75
CA THR A 306 -1.54 -0.02 10.20
C THR A 306 -2.54 -0.83 11.01
N ALA A 307 -2.44 -0.77 12.34
CA ALA A 307 -3.34 -1.42 13.29
C ALA A 307 -3.45 -2.93 13.07
N GLY A 308 -2.31 -3.58 12.84
CA GLY A 308 -2.22 -5.03 12.59
C GLY A 308 -2.68 -5.48 11.21
N ALA A 309 -3.02 -4.57 10.29
CA ALA A 309 -3.42 -4.91 8.93
C ALA A 309 -2.30 -5.59 8.12
N ALA A 310 -1.04 -5.47 8.55
CA ALA A 310 0.10 -6.18 7.97
C ALA A 310 -0.08 -7.71 7.98
N ARG A 311 -1.01 -8.25 8.78
CA ARG A 311 -1.38 -9.67 8.79
C ARG A 311 -2.09 -10.15 7.54
N TYR A 312 -2.71 -9.26 6.75
CA TYR A 312 -3.54 -9.64 5.61
C TYR A 312 -3.33 -8.76 4.37
N THR A 313 -2.60 -7.65 4.45
CA THR A 313 -2.25 -6.83 3.29
C THR A 313 -0.87 -6.22 3.46
N GLY A 314 -0.15 -6.03 2.35
CA GLY A 314 1.02 -5.15 2.29
C GLY A 314 0.64 -3.70 1.99
N GLY A 315 1.67 -2.85 1.90
CA GLY A 315 1.53 -1.44 1.56
C GLY A 315 1.12 -1.17 0.12
N LEU A 316 1.03 0.10 -0.22
CA LEU A 316 0.86 0.57 -1.58
C LEU A 316 2.10 0.21 -2.41
N TRP A 317 1.90 -0.35 -3.59
CA TRP A 317 2.97 -0.69 -4.52
C TRP A 317 2.38 -0.72 -5.93
N VAL A 318 3.21 -0.87 -6.96
CA VAL A 318 2.74 -0.79 -8.34
C VAL A 318 1.61 -1.78 -8.66
N GLY A 319 1.61 -2.97 -8.06
CA GLY A 319 0.58 -3.99 -8.27
C GLY A 319 -0.79 -3.65 -7.68
N LYS A 320 -0.88 -2.74 -6.70
CA LYS A 320 -2.19 -2.25 -6.19
C LYS A 320 -2.97 -1.47 -7.24
N PHE A 321 -2.29 -0.94 -8.25
CA PHE A 321 -2.90 -0.22 -9.37
C PHE A 321 -3.22 -1.12 -10.57
N LEU A 322 -3.05 -2.44 -10.42
CA LEU A 322 -3.25 -3.43 -11.49
C LEU A 322 -4.38 -4.39 -11.13
N LYS A 323 -5.12 -4.79 -12.16
CA LYS A 323 -6.14 -5.84 -12.13
C LYS A 323 -5.55 -7.06 -12.83
N THR A 324 -5.42 -8.16 -12.11
CA THR A 324 -5.09 -9.46 -12.70
C THR A 324 -6.38 -10.10 -13.20
N VAL A 325 -6.59 -10.12 -14.51
CA VAL A 325 -7.82 -10.65 -15.13
C VAL A 325 -7.52 -11.94 -15.87
N THR A 326 -8.38 -12.95 -15.74
CA THR A 326 -8.20 -14.25 -16.39
C THR A 326 -8.93 -14.34 -17.73
N TYR A 327 -8.45 -15.22 -18.60
CA TYR A 327 -9.12 -15.61 -19.83
C TYR A 327 -8.88 -17.09 -20.10
N GLN A 328 -9.74 -17.67 -20.94
CA GLN A 328 -9.72 -19.09 -21.24
C GLN A 328 -10.17 -19.34 -22.67
N ARG A 329 -9.59 -20.35 -23.31
CA ARG A 329 -9.86 -20.72 -24.70
C ARG A 329 -9.79 -22.23 -24.84
N VAL A 330 -10.79 -22.82 -25.50
CA VAL A 330 -10.77 -24.21 -25.93
C VAL A 330 -10.47 -24.24 -27.43
N LEU A 331 -9.43 -24.96 -27.82
CA LEU A 331 -8.86 -24.97 -29.17
C LEU A 331 -9.40 -26.09 -30.06
N THR A 332 -9.87 -27.18 -29.46
CA THR A 332 -10.24 -28.40 -30.16
C THR A 332 -11.63 -28.87 -29.73
N ASP A 333 -12.34 -29.50 -30.66
CA ASP A 333 -13.65 -30.08 -30.43
C ASP A 333 -13.59 -31.18 -29.35
N GLU A 334 -12.54 -31.99 -29.35
CA GLU A 334 -12.29 -33.06 -28.38
C GLU A 334 -12.18 -32.52 -26.95
N ALA A 335 -11.40 -31.45 -26.75
CA ALA A 335 -11.30 -30.76 -25.47
C ALA A 335 -12.63 -30.14 -25.05
N SER A 336 -13.39 -29.57 -25.98
CA SER A 336 -14.71 -28.99 -25.70
C SER A 336 -15.72 -30.02 -25.22
N ALA A 337 -15.74 -31.18 -25.87
CA ALA A 337 -16.55 -32.32 -25.47
C ALA A 337 -16.13 -32.84 -24.10
N MET A 338 -14.84 -33.13 -23.91
CA MET A 338 -14.31 -33.69 -22.66
C MET A 338 -14.61 -32.79 -21.45
N ILE A 339 -14.30 -31.50 -21.53
CA ILE A 339 -14.60 -30.55 -20.43
C ILE A 339 -16.11 -30.43 -20.23
N GLY A 340 -16.87 -30.40 -21.33
CA GLY A 340 -18.34 -30.34 -21.28
C GLY A 340 -18.95 -31.52 -20.51
N GLU A 341 -18.39 -32.72 -20.63
CA GLU A 341 -18.88 -33.90 -19.91
C GLU A 341 -18.71 -33.77 -18.39
N TYR A 342 -17.53 -33.36 -17.93
CA TYR A 342 -17.29 -33.11 -16.50
C TYR A 342 -18.18 -31.98 -15.99
N CYS A 343 -18.26 -30.87 -16.72
CA CYS A 343 -19.08 -29.71 -16.36
C CYS A 343 -20.56 -30.11 -16.24
N SER A 344 -21.08 -30.88 -17.20
CA SER A 344 -22.46 -31.38 -17.19
C SER A 344 -22.77 -32.14 -15.91
N ARG A 345 -21.96 -33.17 -15.58
CA ARG A 345 -22.20 -34.01 -14.39
C ARG A 345 -22.13 -33.20 -13.09
N LEU A 346 -21.17 -32.28 -12.98
CA LEU A 346 -21.07 -31.38 -11.83
C LEU A 346 -22.29 -30.46 -11.71
N CYS A 347 -22.75 -29.88 -12.82
CA CYS A 347 -23.93 -29.02 -12.82
C CYS A 347 -25.21 -29.77 -12.42
N ILE A 348 -25.33 -31.06 -12.76
CA ILE A 348 -26.46 -31.89 -12.31
C ILE A 348 -26.40 -32.16 -10.80
N LEU A 349 -25.21 -32.44 -10.26
CA LEU A 349 -25.02 -32.58 -8.80
C LEU A 349 -25.38 -31.30 -8.05
N GLU A 350 -25.11 -30.14 -8.64
CA GLU A 350 -25.42 -28.82 -8.06
C GLU A 350 -26.87 -28.36 -8.31
N GLY A 351 -27.65 -29.08 -9.13
CA GLY A 351 -29.00 -28.68 -9.51
C GLY A 351 -29.07 -27.54 -10.53
N PHE A 352 -27.96 -27.20 -11.21
CA PHE A 352 -27.87 -26.14 -12.21
C PHE A 352 -28.18 -26.64 -13.63
N ALA A 353 -29.44 -26.99 -13.89
CA ALA A 353 -29.91 -27.51 -15.19
C ALA A 353 -29.51 -26.65 -16.41
N GLY A 354 -29.57 -25.31 -16.28
CA GLY A 354 -29.16 -24.41 -17.36
C GLY A 354 -27.66 -24.44 -17.66
N HIS A 355 -26.81 -24.55 -16.63
CA HIS A 355 -25.35 -24.67 -16.81
C HIS A 355 -25.01 -26.05 -17.38
N ALA A 356 -25.66 -27.12 -16.89
CA ALA A 356 -25.50 -28.47 -17.44
C ALA A 356 -25.80 -28.48 -18.94
N GLU A 357 -26.86 -27.79 -19.38
CA GLU A 357 -27.21 -27.75 -20.80
C GLU A 357 -26.21 -26.95 -21.65
N GLN A 358 -25.65 -25.86 -21.10
CA GLN A 358 -24.54 -25.16 -21.76
C GLN A 358 -23.37 -26.11 -22.04
N ALA A 359 -23.06 -27.02 -21.12
CA ALA A 359 -22.04 -28.03 -21.31
C ALA A 359 -22.49 -29.13 -22.30
N ASN A 360 -23.69 -29.67 -22.11
CA ASN A 360 -24.25 -30.75 -22.95
C ASN A 360 -24.32 -30.37 -24.43
N VAL A 361 -24.61 -29.11 -24.79
CA VAL A 361 -24.65 -28.71 -26.20
C VAL A 361 -23.27 -28.76 -26.85
N ARG A 362 -22.19 -28.52 -26.11
CA ARG A 362 -20.81 -28.72 -26.59
C ARG A 362 -20.52 -30.21 -26.75
N VAL A 363 -20.90 -31.04 -25.79
CA VAL A 363 -20.76 -32.51 -25.87
C VAL A 363 -21.50 -33.06 -27.11
N ARG A 364 -22.72 -32.60 -27.37
CA ARG A 364 -23.50 -33.00 -28.56
C ARG A 364 -22.86 -32.56 -29.86
N ARG A 365 -22.47 -31.29 -29.97
CA ARG A 365 -21.99 -30.71 -31.25
C ARG A 365 -20.55 -31.11 -31.58
N TYR A 366 -19.67 -31.08 -30.59
CA TYR A 366 -18.23 -31.26 -30.77
C TYR A 366 -17.77 -32.67 -30.41
N GLY A 367 -18.49 -33.36 -29.52
CA GLY A 367 -18.22 -34.77 -29.18
C GLY A 367 -19.05 -35.79 -29.96
N GLY A 368 -20.07 -35.34 -30.70
CA GLY A 368 -20.98 -36.22 -31.46
C GLY A 368 -21.84 -37.15 -30.60
N ARG A 369 -21.89 -36.94 -29.27
CA ARG A 369 -22.62 -37.79 -28.31
C ARG A 369 -23.98 -37.20 -27.99
N ASN A 370 -25.05 -37.99 -28.11
CA ASN A 370 -26.39 -37.53 -27.78
C ASN A 370 -26.61 -37.54 -26.24
N VAL A 371 -26.60 -36.36 -25.62
CA VAL A 371 -26.91 -36.17 -24.19
C VAL A 371 -28.28 -35.52 -24.05
N PRO A 372 -29.22 -36.07 -23.26
CA PRO A 372 -30.54 -35.45 -23.06
C PRO A 372 -30.44 -34.04 -22.46
N TYR A 373 -31.46 -33.21 -22.74
CA TYR A 373 -31.52 -31.85 -22.22
C TYR A 373 -31.52 -31.86 -20.69
N ALA A 374 -30.63 -31.09 -20.06
CA ALA A 374 -30.48 -31.02 -18.60
C ALA A 374 -30.31 -32.39 -17.90
N ALA A 375 -29.72 -33.38 -18.59
CA ALA A 375 -29.28 -34.64 -18.00
C ALA A 375 -27.75 -34.70 -17.90
N ALA A 376 -27.25 -35.60 -17.07
CA ALA A 376 -25.83 -35.85 -16.93
C ALA A 376 -25.26 -36.47 -18.22
N ALA A 377 -24.12 -35.96 -18.70
CA ALA A 377 -23.35 -36.60 -19.75
C ALA A 377 -22.61 -37.81 -19.15
N GLU A 378 -23.26 -38.98 -19.18
CA GLU A 378 -22.70 -40.29 -18.82
C GLU A 378 -21.85 -40.87 -19.95
#